data_AF-S2JSN7-F1
#
_entry.id   AF-S2JSN7-F1
#
_cell.length_a   1.000
_cell.length_b   1.000
_cell.length_c   1.000
_cell.angle_alpha   90.00
_cell.angle_beta   90.00
_cell.angle_gamma   90.00
#
_symmetry.space_group_name_H-M   'P 1'
#
loop_
_entity.id
_entity.type
_entity.pdbx_description
1 polymer ?
#
loop_
_entity_poly.entity_id
_entity_poly.type
_entity_poly.pdbx_seq_one_letter_code
_entity_poly.pdbx_strand_id
1 'polypeptide(L)'
;MKTSFSAAVTAMIAAFLMTAQAAPAASNLQARSSMSGDATYYSVGLGSCGDTNSDGEMVAALSEKLMGTGSDGSYCGKSITLKSKGGKSVTVKVVDSCPGCGEGDVDLSPTAFKKLGALSEGVIPITWSL
;
A
#
# COMPACT_ATOMS: atom_id res chain seq x y z
N MET A 1 -40.10 -63.61 51.86
CA MET A 1 -38.75 -64.18 51.66
C MET A 1 -38.01 -63.31 50.65
N LYS A 2 -36.97 -62.59 51.11
CA LYS A 2 -35.90 -61.92 50.33
C LYS A 2 -36.25 -60.65 49.52
N THR A 3 -35.99 -59.51 50.18
CA THR A 3 -35.33 -58.24 49.74
C THR A 3 -35.06 -57.99 48.25
N SER A 4 -35.29 -56.75 47.78
CA SER A 4 -34.19 -55.89 47.31
C SER A 4 -34.58 -54.41 47.09
N PHE A 5 -33.63 -53.53 47.40
CA PHE A 5 -33.59 -52.07 47.17
C PHE A 5 -33.04 -51.73 45.78
N SER A 6 -33.45 -50.58 45.20
CA SER A 6 -32.59 -49.59 44.49
C SER A 6 -33.48 -48.64 43.69
N ALA A 7 -33.57 -47.36 44.06
CA ALA A 7 -32.62 -46.27 43.82
C ALA A 7 -32.99 -45.49 42.54
N ALA A 8 -33.30 -44.21 42.73
CA ALA A 8 -33.79 -43.26 41.76
C ALA A 8 -32.85 -43.09 40.57
N VAL A 9 -33.41 -43.01 39.36
CA VAL A 9 -32.68 -42.57 38.17
C VAL A 9 -32.96 -41.09 37.99
N THR A 10 -32.02 -40.28 38.49
CA THR A 10 -31.97 -38.83 38.34
C THR A 10 -31.67 -38.48 36.88
N ALA A 11 -32.56 -37.74 36.25
CA ALA A 11 -32.28 -37.05 34.99
C ALA A 11 -31.57 -35.73 35.31
N MET A 12 -30.34 -35.51 34.81
CA MET A 12 -29.76 -34.17 34.64
C MET A 12 -28.80 -34.12 33.44
N ILE A 13 -29.35 -33.67 32.32
CA ILE A 13 -28.83 -32.73 31.32
C ILE A 13 -27.31 -32.50 31.35
N ALA A 14 -26.59 -33.09 30.40
CA ALA A 14 -25.23 -32.70 30.07
C ALA A 14 -25.25 -31.34 29.34
N ALA A 15 -24.79 -30.28 30.02
CA ALA A 15 -24.56 -28.98 29.40
C ALA A 15 -23.30 -29.06 28.52
N PHE A 16 -23.48 -29.07 27.20
CA PHE A 16 -22.40 -28.90 26.23
C PHE A 16 -21.94 -27.43 26.27
N LEU A 17 -20.81 -27.16 26.91
CA LEU A 17 -20.11 -25.88 26.82
C LEU A 17 -19.47 -25.77 25.43
N MET A 18 -20.15 -25.12 24.48
CA MET A 18 -19.53 -24.66 23.24
C MET A 18 -18.66 -23.45 23.55
N THR A 19 -17.36 -23.68 23.73
CA THR A 19 -16.36 -22.61 23.68
C THR A 19 -16.20 -22.17 22.23
N ALA A 20 -16.80 -21.03 21.87
CA ALA A 20 -16.57 -20.39 20.57
C ALA A 20 -15.10 -19.93 20.50
N GLN A 21 -14.25 -20.73 19.87
CA GLN A 21 -12.86 -20.38 19.63
C GLN A 21 -12.78 -19.48 18.40
N ALA A 22 -12.63 -18.18 18.62
CA ALA A 22 -12.37 -17.23 17.54
C ALA A 22 -10.98 -17.53 16.95
N ALA A 23 -10.94 -18.03 15.72
CA ALA A 23 -9.68 -18.18 14.99
C ALA A 23 -9.09 -16.79 14.71
N PRO A 24 -7.77 -16.59 14.88
CA PRO A 24 -7.14 -15.35 14.47
C PRO A 24 -7.30 -15.21 12.95
N ALA A 25 -7.91 -14.11 12.50
CA ALA A 25 -7.92 -13.76 11.09
C ALA A 25 -6.47 -13.55 10.65
N ALA A 26 -5.93 -14.49 9.86
CA ALA A 26 -4.63 -14.34 9.23
C ALA A 26 -4.71 -13.13 8.29
N SER A 27 -4.20 -11.99 8.77
CA SER A 27 -4.01 -10.82 7.92
C SER A 27 -2.84 -11.12 7.00
N ASN A 28 -3.11 -11.25 5.69
CA ASN A 28 -2.08 -11.30 4.67
C ASN A 28 -1.35 -9.94 4.65
N LEU A 29 -0.39 -9.76 5.55
CA LEU A 29 0.54 -8.65 5.52
C LEU A 29 1.46 -8.86 4.31
N GLN A 30 1.05 -8.33 3.16
CA GLN A 30 1.98 -8.13 2.05
C GLN A 30 3.10 -7.23 2.58
N ALA A 31 4.32 -7.75 2.57
CA ALA A 31 5.51 -6.97 2.86
C ALA A 31 5.56 -5.81 1.84
N ARG A 32 5.27 -4.60 2.29
CA ARG A 32 5.41 -3.40 1.47
C ARG A 32 6.84 -2.93 1.60
N SER A 33 7.65 -3.15 0.57
CA SER A 33 8.97 -2.52 0.51
C SER A 33 8.77 -1.00 0.56
N SER A 34 9.28 -0.37 1.61
CA SER A 34 9.30 1.09 1.73
C SER A 34 10.61 1.60 1.14
N MET A 35 10.51 2.53 0.19
CA MET A 35 11.65 3.26 -0.37
C MET A 35 11.72 4.67 0.21
N SER A 36 12.90 5.27 0.12
CA SER A 36 13.16 6.66 0.49
C SER A 36 13.89 7.34 -0.65
N GLY A 37 13.60 8.61 -0.86
CA GLY A 37 14.24 9.43 -1.88
C GLY A 37 13.67 10.83 -1.84
N ASP A 38 13.84 11.54 -2.94
CA ASP A 38 13.32 12.89 -3.12
C ASP A 38 12.14 12.90 -4.10
N ALA A 39 11.12 13.69 -3.78
CA ALA A 39 10.08 14.06 -4.71
C ALA A 39 10.50 15.34 -5.44
N THR A 40 10.39 15.33 -6.77
CA THR A 40 10.46 16.52 -7.65
C THR A 40 9.18 16.64 -8.48
N TYR A 41 9.14 17.55 -9.45
CA TYR A 41 8.05 17.60 -10.43
C TYR A 41 8.53 17.93 -11.83
N TYR A 42 7.75 17.48 -12.82
CA TYR A 42 7.99 17.71 -14.25
C TYR A 42 6.71 18.15 -14.98
N SER A 43 6.85 18.56 -16.24
CA SER A 43 5.72 18.78 -17.14
C SER A 43 5.29 17.44 -17.73
N VAL A 44 4.07 17.01 -17.43
CA VAL A 44 3.54 15.70 -17.81
C VAL A 44 3.13 15.69 -19.29
N GLY A 45 3.40 14.57 -19.97
CA GLY A 45 3.03 14.35 -21.37
C GLY A 45 2.86 12.86 -21.70
N LEU A 46 3.37 12.45 -22.86
CA LEU A 46 3.45 11.04 -23.24
C LEU A 46 4.53 10.34 -22.39
N GLY A 47 4.12 9.38 -21.57
CA GLY A 47 5.03 8.63 -20.71
C GLY A 47 5.51 7.32 -21.32
N SER A 48 6.56 6.75 -20.74
CA SER A 48 7.13 5.44 -21.10
C SER A 48 6.14 4.27 -20.99
N CYS A 49 5.05 4.44 -20.23
CA CYS A 49 3.97 3.47 -20.14
C CYS A 49 2.99 3.49 -21.33
N GLY A 50 3.15 4.44 -22.27
CA GLY A 50 2.40 4.51 -23.52
C GLY A 50 1.13 5.37 -23.49
N ASP A 51 0.75 5.88 -22.32
CA ASP A 51 -0.37 6.80 -22.16
C ASP A 51 0.09 8.26 -22.19
N THR A 52 -0.77 9.17 -22.65
CA THR A 52 -0.60 10.62 -22.47
C THR A 52 -1.37 11.07 -21.24
N ASN A 53 -0.68 11.73 -20.31
CA ASN A 53 -1.27 12.33 -19.11
C ASN A 53 -0.98 13.83 -19.06
N SER A 54 -1.48 14.51 -18.04
CA SER A 54 -1.38 15.95 -17.86
C SER A 54 -0.98 16.36 -16.44
N ASP A 55 -0.54 17.62 -16.31
CA ASP A 55 -0.12 18.21 -15.03
C ASP A 55 -1.22 18.22 -13.95
N GLY A 56 -2.48 18.06 -14.37
CA GLY A 56 -3.67 18.03 -13.51
C GLY A 56 -3.95 16.68 -12.86
N GLU A 57 -3.29 15.61 -13.30
CA GLU A 57 -3.55 14.25 -12.85
C GLU A 57 -2.63 13.83 -11.70
N MET A 58 -3.08 12.88 -10.88
CA MET A 58 -2.26 12.30 -9.80
C MET A 58 -1.35 11.20 -10.35
N VAL A 59 -0.31 11.62 -11.06
CA VAL A 59 0.63 10.74 -11.75
C VAL A 59 2.08 11.04 -11.39
N ALA A 60 2.96 10.08 -11.66
CA ALA A 60 4.39 10.19 -11.40
C ALA A 60 5.24 9.38 -12.39
N ALA A 61 6.50 9.79 -12.50
CA ALA A 61 7.57 9.02 -13.10
C ALA A 61 8.45 8.39 -12.01
N LEU A 62 8.88 7.15 -12.22
CA LEU A 62 9.85 6.47 -11.36
C LEU A 62 11.21 6.38 -12.04
N SER A 63 12.28 6.16 -11.26
CA SER A 63 13.60 5.88 -11.83
C SER A 63 13.54 4.78 -12.89
N GLU A 64 14.18 5.00 -14.02
CA GLU A 64 14.29 3.99 -15.09
C GLU A 64 14.88 2.67 -14.56
N LYS A 65 15.79 2.74 -13.59
CA LYS A 65 16.41 1.58 -12.92
C LYS A 65 15.39 0.72 -12.16
N LEU A 66 14.35 1.34 -11.63
CA LEU A 66 13.29 0.69 -10.86
C LEU A 66 12.14 0.23 -11.75
N MET A 67 11.91 0.91 -12.88
CA MET A 67 10.69 0.75 -13.68
C MET A 67 10.39 -0.70 -14.08
N GLY A 68 11.41 -1.50 -14.38
CA GLY A 68 11.29 -2.91 -14.79
C GLY A 68 11.31 -3.94 -13.65
N THR A 69 11.38 -3.53 -12.39
CA THR A 69 11.53 -4.45 -11.24
C THR A 69 10.23 -4.71 -10.49
N GLY A 70 9.11 -4.18 -10.98
CA GLY A 70 7.78 -4.44 -10.42
C GLY A 70 7.42 -5.93 -10.45
N SER A 71 6.45 -6.34 -9.62
CA SER A 71 6.04 -7.75 -9.47
C SER A 71 5.69 -8.45 -10.78
N ASP A 72 5.19 -7.69 -11.75
CA ASP A 72 4.75 -8.19 -13.06
C ASP A 72 5.75 -7.80 -14.16
N GLY A 73 6.98 -7.44 -13.79
CA GLY A 73 8.03 -6.94 -14.69
C GLY A 73 7.95 -5.46 -15.02
N SER A 74 7.01 -4.72 -14.42
CA SER A 74 6.87 -3.27 -14.61
C SER A 74 6.12 -2.59 -13.47
N TYR A 75 6.43 -1.31 -13.22
CA TYR A 75 5.64 -0.42 -12.37
C TYR A 75 4.52 0.33 -13.11
N CYS A 76 4.40 0.19 -14.44
CA CYS A 76 3.36 0.89 -15.20
C CYS A 76 1.96 0.60 -14.64
N GLY A 77 1.18 1.67 -14.42
CA GLY A 77 -0.18 1.58 -13.90
C GLY A 77 -0.28 1.23 -12.41
N LYS A 78 0.84 0.95 -11.72
CA LYS A 78 0.84 0.73 -10.27
C LYS A 78 0.60 2.04 -9.54
N SER A 79 -0.06 1.96 -8.38
CA SER A 79 -0.24 3.09 -7.49
C SER A 79 0.80 3.05 -6.38
N ILE A 80 1.38 4.20 -6.06
CA ILE A 80 2.33 4.35 -4.96
C ILE A 80 1.84 5.45 -4.03
N THR A 81 2.09 5.31 -2.73
CA THR A 81 1.76 6.33 -1.73
C THR A 81 3.03 6.92 -1.15
N LEU A 82 3.24 8.20 -1.39
CA LEU A 82 4.35 8.99 -0.86
C LEU A 82 3.94 9.68 0.42
N LYS A 83 4.90 9.82 1.34
CA LYS A 83 4.78 10.55 2.60
C LYS A 83 5.99 11.47 2.76
N SER A 84 5.73 12.75 2.94
CA SER A 84 6.75 13.73 3.33
C SER A 84 7.07 13.61 4.82
N LYS A 85 8.26 14.09 5.22
CA LYS A 85 8.63 14.21 6.66
C LYS A 85 7.67 15.10 7.46
N GLY A 86 7.00 16.05 6.80
CA GLY A 86 5.99 16.93 7.41
C GLY A 86 4.62 16.27 7.62
N GLY A 87 4.47 14.98 7.36
CA GLY A 87 3.24 14.22 7.60
C GLY A 87 2.18 14.30 6.48
N LYS A 88 2.44 15.07 5.42
CA LYS A 88 1.58 15.08 4.22
C LYS A 88 1.83 13.85 3.37
N SER A 89 0.78 13.37 2.70
CA SER A 89 0.84 12.20 1.83
C SER A 89 0.08 12.40 0.53
N VAL A 90 0.49 11.67 -0.51
CA VAL A 90 -0.21 11.63 -1.81
C VAL A 90 -0.10 10.24 -2.41
N THR A 91 -1.17 9.79 -3.06
CA THR A 91 -1.18 8.54 -3.85
C THR A 91 -1.23 8.92 -5.32
N VAL A 92 -0.36 8.31 -6.12
CA VAL A 92 -0.21 8.60 -7.55
C VAL A 92 -0.11 7.32 -8.36
N LYS A 93 -0.53 7.38 -9.63
CA LYS A 93 -0.32 6.31 -10.61
C LYS A 93 1.03 6.51 -11.31
N VAL A 94 1.83 5.46 -11.41
CA VAL A 94 3.08 5.48 -12.19
C VAL A 94 2.74 5.37 -13.67
N VAL A 95 3.19 6.36 -14.45
CA VAL A 95 2.88 6.46 -15.89
C VAL A 95 4.12 6.69 -16.76
N ASP A 96 5.28 6.94 -16.15
CA ASP A 96 6.47 7.32 -16.88
C ASP A 96 7.76 6.88 -16.16
N SER A 97 8.89 7.03 -16.85
CA SER A 97 10.23 6.79 -16.34
C SER A 97 11.04 8.08 -16.32
N CYS A 98 11.80 8.29 -15.25
CA CYS A 98 12.71 9.40 -15.07
C CYS A 98 14.16 8.89 -15.18
N PRO A 99 14.86 9.12 -16.31
CA PRO A 99 16.23 8.63 -16.51
C PRO A 99 17.27 9.22 -15.55
N GLY A 100 17.04 10.45 -15.10
CA GLY A 100 17.94 11.17 -14.19
C GLY A 100 17.70 10.89 -12.70
N CYS A 101 16.62 10.20 -12.34
CA CYS A 101 16.21 10.00 -10.96
C CYS A 101 17.00 8.88 -10.27
N GLY A 102 17.36 9.10 -8.99
CA GLY A 102 17.83 8.05 -8.11
C GLY A 102 16.75 6.98 -7.89
N GLU A 103 17.15 5.78 -7.46
CA GLU A 103 16.25 4.60 -7.43
C GLU A 103 15.00 4.81 -6.55
N GLY A 104 15.11 5.57 -5.46
CA GLY A 104 13.99 5.88 -4.58
C GLY A 104 13.31 7.22 -4.86
N ASP A 105 13.80 8.00 -5.83
CA ASP A 105 13.25 9.31 -6.18
C ASP A 105 11.98 9.17 -7.02
N VAL A 106 11.09 10.15 -6.91
CA VAL A 106 9.80 10.16 -7.61
C VAL A 106 9.56 11.53 -8.23
N ASP A 107 9.40 11.57 -9.55
CA ASP A 107 9.11 12.82 -10.26
C ASP A 107 7.59 12.95 -10.45
N LEU A 108 6.96 13.87 -9.71
CA LEU A 108 5.50 13.98 -9.62
C LEU A 108 4.93 14.91 -10.69
N SER A 109 3.65 14.76 -11.01
CA SER A 109 2.92 15.86 -11.64
C SER A 109 2.90 17.09 -10.72
N PRO A 110 2.78 18.32 -11.26
CA PRO A 110 2.68 19.52 -10.43
C PRO A 110 1.50 19.49 -9.46
N THR A 111 0.39 18.85 -9.84
CA THR A 111 -0.79 18.70 -8.98
C THR A 111 -0.54 17.71 -7.84
N ALA A 112 0.18 16.62 -8.09
CA ALA A 112 0.56 15.67 -7.04
C ALA A 112 1.61 16.26 -6.08
N PHE A 113 2.63 16.95 -6.60
CA PHE A 113 3.65 17.60 -5.77
C PHE A 113 3.04 18.61 -4.80
N LYS A 114 2.04 19.39 -5.26
CA LYS A 114 1.29 20.36 -4.42
C LYS A 114 0.60 19.73 -3.21
N LYS A 115 0.38 18.41 -3.19
CA LYS A 115 -0.13 17.70 -2.01
C LYS A 115 0.93 17.52 -0.93
N LEU A 116 2.21 17.55 -1.29
CA LEU A 116 3.34 17.43 -0.37
C LEU A 116 3.90 18.80 0.02
N GLY A 117 4.02 19.75 -0.90
CA GLY A 117 4.56 21.08 -0.63
C GLY A 117 4.36 22.08 -1.76
N ALA A 118 4.82 23.31 -1.58
CA ALA A 118 4.73 24.33 -2.61
C ALA A 118 5.74 24.05 -3.74
N LEU A 119 5.37 24.30 -5.01
CA LEU A 119 6.29 24.09 -6.16
C LEU A 119 7.61 24.86 -6.01
N SER A 120 7.63 25.96 -5.26
CA SER A 120 8.83 26.74 -4.97
C SER A 120 9.85 26.01 -4.09
N GLU A 121 9.45 24.95 -3.39
CA GLU A 121 10.37 24.09 -2.63
C GLU A 121 11.26 23.27 -3.58
N GLY A 122 10.77 22.93 -4.78
CA GLY A 122 11.49 22.19 -5.81
C GLY A 122 11.68 20.71 -5.51
N VAL A 123 12.17 20.40 -4.31
CA VAL A 123 12.55 19.06 -3.86
C VAL A 123 12.00 18.80 -2.46
N ILE A 124 11.34 17.67 -2.25
CA ILE A 124 10.78 17.28 -0.94
C ILE A 124 11.24 15.86 -0.58
N PRO A 125 11.95 15.66 0.55
CA PRO A 125 12.30 14.33 1.01
C PRO A 125 11.06 13.51 1.37
N ILE A 126 10.97 12.29 0.83
CA ILE A 126 9.82 11.40 0.96
C ILE A 126 10.21 9.96 1.32
N THR A 127 9.26 9.24 1.89
CA THR A 127 9.21 7.78 1.86
C THR A 127 7.99 7.34 1.08
N TRP A 128 8.04 6.16 0.46
CA TRP A 128 6.91 5.65 -0.30
C TRP A 128 6.86 4.13 -0.38
N SER A 129 5.66 3.62 -0.64
CA SER A 129 5.41 2.20 -0.88
C SER A 129 4.32 2.02 -1.92
N LEU A 130 4.20 0.79 -2.44
CA LEU A 130 2.99 0.31 -3.11
C LEU A 130 1.78 0.29 -2.14
#